data_AF-A0A8J2P2F8-F1
#
_entry.id   AF-A0A8J2P2F8-F1
#
_cell.length_a   1.000
_cell.length_b   1.000
_cell.length_c   1.000
_cell.angle_alpha   90.00
_cell.angle_beta   90.00
_cell.angle_gamma   90.00
#
_symmetry.space_group_name_H-M   'P 1'
#
loop_
_entity.id
_entity.type
_entity.pdbx_description
1 polymer ?
#
loop_
_entity_poly.entity_id
_entity_poly.type
_entity_poly.pdbx_seq_one_letter_code
_entity_poly.pdbx_strand_id
1 'polypeptide(L)'
;RPDLYAAAIPQVGVMDMLRFQKFTIGYVWCSEFGCSDDKAYFENLLKYSPLHNIRVPANPNVQYPAVLATTADHDDRVVPSHTFKYMAQLQYTIGGSPKQTNPLLLRVETNAGHGAGTPTSKQIDEKTDIYSFMAQNLGLEFNGDKSRQSPKTHYSSNIASIKNIYKKGSGGQMKVHDSLRFNKIYKC
;
A
#
# COMPACT_ATOMS: atom_id res chain seq x y z
N ARG A 1 -10.24 4.05 12.05
CA ARG A 1 -9.86 5.39 12.53
C ARG A 1 -8.99 6.09 11.47
N PRO A 2 -9.55 6.45 10.30
CA PRO A 2 -8.80 7.13 9.26
C PRO A 2 -8.34 8.54 9.66
N ASP A 3 -8.99 9.13 10.65
CA ASP A 3 -8.69 10.43 11.26
C ASP A 3 -7.33 10.50 11.98
N LEU A 4 -6.75 9.36 12.38
CA LEU A 4 -5.53 9.32 13.17
C LEU A 4 -4.24 9.26 12.35
N TYR A 5 -4.33 8.98 11.04
CA TYR A 5 -3.17 8.66 10.22
C TYR A 5 -3.19 9.48 8.95
N ALA A 6 -2.00 9.95 8.54
CA ALA A 6 -1.81 10.61 7.25
C ALA A 6 -1.34 9.63 6.16
N ALA A 7 -0.65 8.55 6.53
CA ALA A 7 -0.22 7.49 5.62
C ALA A 7 -0.33 6.09 6.24
N ALA A 8 -0.56 5.06 5.42
CA ALA A 8 -0.60 3.66 5.82
C ALA A 8 0.04 2.75 4.75
N ILE A 9 0.90 1.82 5.18
CA ILE A 9 1.70 0.95 4.30
C ILE A 9 1.44 -0.54 4.64
N PRO A 10 0.26 -1.08 4.31
CA PRO A 10 0.00 -2.50 4.53
C PRO A 10 0.84 -3.35 3.56
N GLN A 11 1.76 -4.14 4.10
CA GLN A 11 2.66 -5.02 3.33
C GLN A 11 2.19 -6.47 3.51
N VAL A 12 1.99 -7.20 2.41
CA VAL A 12 1.66 -8.65 2.36
C VAL A 12 0.58 -9.09 3.37
N GLY A 13 -0.48 -8.28 3.50
CA GLY A 13 -1.47 -8.42 4.57
C GLY A 13 -2.66 -9.32 4.22
N VAL A 14 -3.19 -10.02 5.22
CA VAL A 14 -4.44 -10.78 5.12
C VAL A 14 -5.62 -9.81 5.22
N MET A 15 -6.28 -9.53 4.10
CA MET A 15 -7.32 -8.48 4.01
C MET A 15 -8.75 -9.02 3.91
N ASP A 16 -8.90 -10.28 3.53
CA ASP A 16 -10.18 -10.97 3.39
C ASP A 16 -10.26 -12.03 4.49
N MET A 17 -10.76 -11.60 5.65
CA MET A 17 -10.83 -12.45 6.82
C MET A 17 -11.92 -13.52 6.71
N LEU A 18 -12.79 -13.46 5.70
CA LEU A 18 -13.86 -14.45 5.50
C LEU A 18 -13.43 -15.59 4.57
N ARG A 19 -12.26 -15.49 3.95
CA ARG A 19 -11.80 -16.49 2.98
C ARG A 19 -10.33 -16.87 3.11
N PHE A 20 -9.56 -16.24 4.00
CA PHE A 20 -8.12 -16.50 4.13
C PHE A 20 -7.82 -18.00 4.32
N GLN A 21 -8.65 -18.72 5.06
CA GLN A 21 -8.47 -20.14 5.38
C GLN A 21 -8.60 -21.06 4.16
N LYS A 22 -9.12 -20.54 3.05
CA LYS A 22 -9.38 -21.32 1.81
C LYS A 22 -8.19 -21.28 0.84
N PHE A 23 -7.10 -20.60 1.19
CA PHE A 23 -5.94 -20.42 0.32
C PHE A 23 -4.64 -20.89 0.98
N THR A 24 -3.86 -21.67 0.23
CA THR A 24 -2.51 -22.15 0.59
C THR A 24 -2.39 -22.62 2.03
N ILE A 25 -1.60 -21.95 2.85
CA ILE A 25 -1.35 -22.28 4.26
C ILE A 25 -2.29 -21.52 5.21
N GLY A 26 -3.18 -20.66 4.70
CA GLY A 26 -4.00 -19.76 5.52
C GLY A 26 -4.90 -20.48 6.54
N TYR A 27 -5.24 -21.75 6.32
CA TYR A 27 -6.00 -22.56 7.28
C TYR A 27 -5.32 -22.69 8.64
N VAL A 28 -3.97 -22.58 8.72
CA VAL A 28 -3.24 -22.69 9.99
C VAL A 28 -3.51 -21.49 10.91
N TRP A 29 -3.90 -20.34 10.36
CA TRP A 29 -4.21 -19.14 11.15
C TRP A 29 -5.61 -19.14 11.74
N CYS A 30 -6.43 -20.17 11.46
CA CYS A 30 -7.72 -20.35 12.12
C CYS A 30 -7.59 -20.52 13.64
N SER A 31 -6.44 -20.99 14.14
CA SER A 31 -6.18 -21.07 15.58
C SER A 31 -6.09 -19.69 16.25
N GLU A 32 -5.67 -18.66 15.51
CA GLU A 32 -5.53 -17.29 16.00
C GLU A 32 -6.77 -16.44 15.69
N PHE A 33 -7.25 -16.49 14.45
CA PHE A 33 -8.34 -15.63 13.99
C PHE A 33 -9.72 -16.27 14.15
N GLY A 34 -9.79 -17.60 14.27
CA GLY A 34 -11.01 -18.36 14.04
C GLY A 34 -11.27 -18.61 12.56
N CYS A 35 -12.28 -19.43 12.27
CA CYS A 35 -12.64 -19.80 10.90
C CYS A 35 -14.04 -19.28 10.56
N SER A 36 -14.22 -18.63 9.41
CA SER A 36 -15.52 -18.11 8.98
C SER A 36 -16.55 -19.20 8.64
N ASP A 37 -16.14 -20.47 8.61
CA ASP A 37 -17.05 -21.60 8.44
C ASP A 37 -17.84 -21.90 9.74
N ASP A 38 -17.41 -21.33 10.88
CA ASP A 38 -18.16 -21.27 12.13
C ASP A 38 -18.86 -19.90 12.25
N LYS A 39 -20.14 -19.92 12.63
CA LYS A 39 -20.97 -18.71 12.73
C LYS A 39 -20.43 -17.68 13.74
N ALA A 40 -19.98 -18.11 14.92
CA ALA A 40 -19.51 -17.21 15.96
C ALA A 40 -18.23 -16.49 15.51
N TYR A 41 -17.32 -17.22 14.86
CA TYR A 41 -16.12 -16.62 14.29
C TYR A 41 -16.46 -15.75 13.08
N PHE A 42 -17.34 -16.18 12.18
CA PHE A 42 -17.79 -15.37 11.04
C PHE A 42 -18.28 -13.98 11.49
N GLU A 43 -19.16 -13.93 12.49
CA GLU A 43 -19.71 -12.67 13.02
C GLU A 43 -18.63 -11.77 13.61
N ASN A 44 -17.58 -12.34 14.20
CA ASN A 44 -16.46 -11.58 14.74
C ASN A 44 -15.50 -11.10 13.65
N LEU A 45 -15.11 -11.98 12.72
CA LEU A 45 -14.25 -11.68 11.57
C LEU A 45 -14.86 -10.58 10.71
N LEU A 46 -16.18 -10.63 10.47
CA LEU A 46 -16.89 -9.64 9.66
C LEU A 46 -16.79 -8.22 10.24
N LYS A 47 -16.68 -8.06 11.57
CA LYS A 47 -16.61 -6.73 12.21
C LYS A 47 -15.32 -5.98 11.88
N TYR A 48 -14.23 -6.69 11.60
CA TYR A 48 -12.92 -6.07 11.39
C TYR A 48 -12.26 -6.41 10.05
N SER A 49 -12.81 -7.34 9.27
CA SER A 49 -12.23 -7.73 7.99
C SER A 49 -11.99 -6.50 7.11
N PRO A 50 -10.73 -6.21 6.72
CA PRO A 50 -10.41 -4.98 6.00
C PRO A 50 -11.21 -4.80 4.71
N LEU A 51 -11.28 -5.84 3.87
CA LEU A 51 -12.05 -5.84 2.62
C LEU A 51 -13.53 -5.47 2.83
N HIS A 52 -14.14 -5.93 3.92
CA HIS A 52 -15.58 -5.82 4.17
C HIS A 52 -15.97 -4.57 4.98
N ASN A 53 -15.00 -3.80 5.48
CA ASN A 53 -15.23 -2.65 6.34
C ASN A 53 -14.71 -1.32 5.77
N ILE A 54 -14.43 -1.29 4.47
CA ILE A 54 -14.14 -0.03 3.76
C ILE A 54 -15.42 0.79 3.68
N ARG A 55 -15.41 1.99 4.27
CA ARG A 55 -16.56 2.90 4.32
C ARG A 55 -16.09 4.34 4.21
N VAL A 56 -16.80 5.15 3.43
CA VAL A 56 -16.55 6.60 3.41
C VAL A 56 -16.74 7.15 4.83
N PRO A 57 -15.77 7.91 5.39
CA PRO A 57 -15.91 8.47 6.73
C PRO A 57 -17.16 9.36 6.84
N ALA A 58 -17.93 9.18 7.92
CA ALA A 58 -19.13 9.98 8.16
C ALA A 58 -18.80 11.44 8.48
N ASN A 59 -17.67 11.69 9.17
CA ASN A 59 -17.19 13.03 9.43
C ASN A 59 -16.70 13.68 8.12
N PRO A 60 -17.27 14.84 7.70
CA PRO A 60 -16.92 15.45 6.43
C PRO A 60 -15.49 15.97 6.33
N ASN A 61 -14.82 16.18 7.47
CA ASN A 61 -13.44 16.65 7.53
C ASN A 61 -12.42 15.50 7.58
N VAL A 62 -12.87 14.26 7.48
CA VAL A 62 -12.02 13.07 7.54
C VAL A 62 -12.04 12.38 6.18
N GLN A 63 -10.84 12.08 5.68
CA GLN A 63 -10.61 11.22 4.51
C GLN A 63 -9.70 10.06 4.92
N TYR A 64 -9.55 9.04 4.06
CA TYR A 64 -8.57 7.98 4.35
C TYR A 64 -7.13 8.54 4.25
N PRO A 65 -6.17 7.97 5.01
CA PRO A 65 -4.76 8.25 4.81
C PRO A 65 -4.34 7.94 3.38
N ALA A 66 -3.18 8.47 2.99
CA ALA A 66 -2.47 7.97 1.81
C ALA A 66 -2.14 6.48 2.02
N VAL A 67 -2.56 5.61 1.10
CA VAL A 67 -2.33 4.16 1.19
C VAL A 67 -1.38 3.73 0.10
N LEU A 68 -0.31 3.02 0.47
CA LEU A 68 0.51 2.24 -0.44
C LEU A 68 0.53 0.79 0.04
N ALA A 69 -0.36 -0.02 -0.50
CA ALA A 69 -0.37 -1.45 -0.19
C ALA A 69 0.71 -2.16 -1.01
N THR A 70 1.45 -3.09 -0.42
CA THR A 70 2.46 -3.88 -1.14
C THR A 70 2.16 -5.38 -1.09
N THR A 71 2.50 -6.08 -2.17
CA THR A 71 2.42 -7.54 -2.27
C THR A 71 3.42 -8.03 -3.31
N ALA A 72 3.62 -9.35 -3.40
CA ALA A 72 4.34 -9.98 -4.50
C ALA A 72 3.42 -10.89 -5.33
N ASP A 73 3.72 -11.06 -6.61
CA ASP A 73 2.88 -11.83 -7.55
C ASP A 73 2.91 -13.35 -7.31
N HIS A 74 4.00 -13.87 -6.71
CA HIS A 74 4.16 -15.28 -6.34
C HIS A 74 4.21 -15.47 -4.82
N ASP A 75 3.51 -14.61 -4.06
CA ASP A 75 3.34 -14.82 -2.62
C ASP A 75 2.39 -16.01 -2.36
N ASP A 76 2.97 -17.13 -1.94
CA ASP A 76 2.28 -18.38 -1.63
C ASP A 76 1.89 -18.50 -0.15
N ARG A 77 2.38 -17.60 0.72
CA ARG A 77 2.02 -17.57 2.14
C ARG A 77 0.75 -16.75 2.34
N VAL A 78 0.74 -15.49 1.90
CA VAL A 78 -0.46 -14.64 1.87
C VAL A 78 -0.77 -14.33 0.41
N VAL A 79 -1.73 -15.04 -0.17
CA VAL A 79 -2.04 -14.90 -1.59
C VAL A 79 -2.35 -13.44 -1.97
N PRO A 80 -1.78 -12.93 -3.08
CA PRO A 80 -1.87 -11.50 -3.43
C PRO A 80 -3.30 -11.03 -3.71
N SER A 81 -4.23 -11.96 -3.94
CA SER A 81 -5.66 -11.66 -4.09
C SER A 81 -6.24 -10.93 -2.87
N HIS A 82 -5.69 -11.11 -1.66
CA HIS A 82 -6.05 -10.30 -0.50
C HIS A 82 -5.85 -8.81 -0.76
N THR A 83 -4.63 -8.44 -1.15
CA THR A 83 -4.24 -7.06 -1.43
C THR A 83 -5.00 -6.52 -2.64
N PHE A 84 -5.16 -7.31 -3.70
CA PHE A 84 -5.87 -6.89 -4.91
C PHE A 84 -7.34 -6.56 -4.65
N LYS A 85 -8.06 -7.47 -3.98
CA LYS A 85 -9.47 -7.24 -3.63
C LYS A 85 -9.64 -6.03 -2.72
N TYR A 86 -8.77 -5.90 -1.72
CA TYR A 86 -8.77 -4.75 -0.81
C TYR A 86 -8.57 -3.44 -1.55
N MET A 87 -7.55 -3.35 -2.41
CA MET A 87 -7.23 -2.13 -3.14
C MET A 87 -8.32 -1.77 -4.16
N ALA A 88 -8.89 -2.76 -4.87
CA ALA A 88 -10.01 -2.53 -5.77
C ALA A 88 -11.23 -1.96 -5.03
N GLN A 89 -11.63 -2.57 -3.91
CA GLN A 89 -12.75 -2.08 -3.11
C GLN A 89 -12.45 -0.70 -2.50
N LEU A 90 -11.21 -0.47 -2.06
CA LEU A 90 -10.77 0.79 -1.46
C LEU A 90 -10.83 1.93 -2.48
N GLN A 91 -10.28 1.72 -3.67
CA GLN A 91 -10.30 2.72 -4.73
C GLN A 91 -11.71 2.96 -5.26
N TYR A 92 -12.53 1.92 -5.40
CA TYR A 92 -13.94 2.07 -5.78
C TYR A 92 -14.72 2.91 -4.77
N THR A 93 -14.65 2.54 -3.48
CA THR A 93 -15.49 3.14 -2.42
C THR A 93 -14.95 4.50 -1.98
N ILE A 94 -13.65 4.56 -1.70
CA ILE A 94 -13.02 5.74 -1.11
C ILE A 94 -12.46 6.64 -2.20
N GLY A 95 -11.80 6.09 -3.21
CA GLY A 95 -11.31 6.86 -4.36
C GLY A 95 -12.41 7.49 -5.20
N GLY A 96 -13.64 6.94 -5.17
CA GLY A 96 -14.83 7.56 -5.76
C GLY A 96 -15.41 8.73 -4.97
N SER A 97 -14.97 8.94 -3.72
CA SER A 97 -15.43 10.06 -2.90
C SER A 97 -14.78 11.37 -3.34
N PRO A 98 -15.54 12.47 -3.53
CA PRO A 98 -14.97 13.76 -3.90
C PRO A 98 -14.05 14.37 -2.82
N LYS A 99 -14.15 13.87 -1.58
CA LYS A 99 -13.33 14.31 -0.44
C LYS A 99 -11.98 13.61 -0.39
N GLN A 100 -11.82 12.48 -1.09
CA GLN A 100 -10.60 11.71 -1.06
C GLN A 100 -9.59 12.34 -2.01
N THR A 101 -8.58 12.99 -1.46
CA THR A 101 -7.44 13.56 -2.20
C THR A 101 -6.17 12.76 -2.02
N ASN A 102 -6.03 12.03 -0.90
CA ASN A 102 -4.83 11.24 -0.64
C ASN A 102 -4.75 10.04 -1.59
N PRO A 103 -3.54 9.69 -2.07
CA PRO A 103 -3.35 8.61 -3.02
C PRO A 103 -3.65 7.25 -2.39
N LEU A 104 -4.28 6.36 -3.18
CA LEU A 104 -4.56 4.97 -2.81
C LEU A 104 -3.91 4.09 -3.88
N LEU A 105 -2.75 3.52 -3.59
CA LEU A 105 -1.87 2.87 -4.57
C LEU A 105 -1.51 1.45 -4.15
N LEU A 106 -1.23 0.62 -5.15
CA LEU A 106 -0.80 -0.76 -5.00
C LEU A 106 0.59 -0.93 -5.61
N ARG A 107 1.56 -1.45 -4.85
CA ARG A 107 2.88 -1.88 -5.35
C ARG A 107 2.93 -3.40 -5.44
N VAL A 108 3.19 -3.94 -6.64
CA VAL A 108 3.34 -5.40 -6.85
C VAL A 108 4.78 -5.71 -7.26
N GLU A 109 5.48 -6.48 -6.43
CA GLU A 109 6.79 -7.01 -6.79
C GLU A 109 6.62 -8.25 -7.67
N THR A 110 7.19 -8.23 -8.88
CA THR A 110 7.16 -9.37 -9.79
C THR A 110 8.33 -10.31 -9.54
N ASN A 111 8.19 -11.60 -9.82
CA ASN A 111 9.23 -12.61 -9.57
C ASN A 111 9.73 -12.56 -8.11
N ALA A 112 8.81 -12.46 -7.16
CA ALA A 112 9.07 -12.50 -5.73
C ALA A 112 7.90 -13.18 -5.00
N GLY A 113 8.19 -13.73 -3.82
CA GLY A 113 7.18 -14.32 -2.93
C GLY A 113 7.02 -13.50 -1.65
N HIS A 114 6.71 -14.17 -0.54
CA HIS A 114 6.38 -13.51 0.72
C HIS A 114 7.51 -12.67 1.36
N GLY A 115 8.75 -12.86 0.92
CA GLY A 115 9.89 -12.04 1.35
C GLY A 115 11.18 -12.83 1.50
N ALA A 116 11.11 -14.08 1.98
CA ALA A 116 12.27 -14.96 2.09
C ALA A 116 12.89 -15.19 0.70
N GLY A 117 14.22 -15.03 0.59
CA GLY A 117 14.93 -15.18 -0.69
C GLY A 117 14.80 -13.99 -1.65
N THR A 118 14.09 -12.91 -1.27
CA THR A 118 14.02 -11.70 -2.10
C THR A 118 15.40 -11.05 -2.18
N PRO A 119 15.95 -10.81 -3.39
CA PRO A 119 17.24 -10.14 -3.56
C PRO A 119 17.32 -8.80 -2.83
N THR A 120 18.47 -8.50 -2.23
CA THR A 120 18.71 -7.24 -1.50
C THR A 120 18.38 -6.01 -2.35
N SER A 121 18.65 -6.05 -3.66
CA SER A 121 18.28 -4.97 -4.58
C SER A 121 16.78 -4.67 -4.59
N LYS A 122 15.93 -5.71 -4.66
CA LYS A 122 14.47 -5.55 -4.61
C LYS A 122 13.99 -5.05 -3.25
N GLN A 123 14.64 -5.48 -2.17
CA GLN A 123 14.34 -4.96 -0.83
C GLN A 123 14.67 -3.47 -0.71
N ILE A 124 15.83 -3.04 -1.25
CA ILE A 124 16.21 -1.62 -1.30
C ILE A 124 15.20 -0.82 -2.13
N ASP A 125 14.80 -1.33 -3.30
CA ASP A 125 13.79 -0.67 -4.13
C ASP A 125 12.45 -0.53 -3.38
N GLU A 126 11.96 -1.59 -2.74
CA GLU A 126 10.72 -1.53 -1.94
C GLU A 126 10.81 -0.49 -0.82
N LYS A 127 11.90 -0.49 -0.05
CA LYS A 127 12.06 0.49 1.03
C LYS A 127 12.18 1.90 0.49
N THR A 128 12.86 2.09 -0.64
CA THR A 128 12.96 3.40 -1.29
C THR A 128 11.58 3.92 -1.69
N ASP A 129 10.74 3.08 -2.30
CA ASP A 129 9.37 3.43 -2.67
C ASP A 129 8.54 3.80 -1.43
N ILE A 130 8.59 2.96 -0.39
CA ILE A 130 7.85 3.16 0.87
C ILE A 130 8.26 4.47 1.56
N TYR A 131 9.55 4.71 1.74
CA TYR A 131 10.03 5.93 2.39
C TYR A 131 9.78 7.17 1.54
N SER A 132 9.87 7.08 0.22
CA SER A 132 9.52 8.20 -0.67
C SER A 132 8.03 8.54 -0.59
N PHE A 133 7.16 7.52 -0.57
CA PHE A 133 5.72 7.71 -0.41
C PHE A 133 5.38 8.34 0.95
N MET A 134 5.98 7.84 2.04
CA MET A 134 5.79 8.42 3.36
C MET A 134 6.30 9.86 3.43
N ALA A 135 7.52 10.11 2.96
CA ALA A 135 8.12 11.44 2.99
C ALA A 135 7.23 12.48 2.29
N GLN A 136 6.66 12.12 1.15
CA GLN A 136 5.77 13.01 0.44
C GLN A 136 4.44 13.24 1.17
N ASN A 137 3.77 12.19 1.63
CA ASN A 137 2.43 12.31 2.22
C ASN A 137 2.45 12.83 3.67
N LEU A 138 3.59 12.77 4.34
CA LEU A 138 3.82 13.33 5.67
C LEU A 138 4.51 14.70 5.63
N GLY A 139 4.89 15.20 4.44
CA GLY A 139 5.60 16.47 4.30
C GLY A 139 6.99 16.46 4.93
N LEU A 140 7.69 15.33 4.90
CA LEU A 140 9.05 15.22 5.46
C LEU A 140 10.06 15.93 4.57
N GLU A 141 10.98 16.64 5.21
CA GLU A 141 12.13 17.25 4.56
C GLU A 141 13.40 16.45 4.85
N PHE A 142 14.20 16.22 3.81
CA PHE A 142 15.49 15.57 3.97
C PHE A 142 16.51 16.57 4.51
N ASN A 143 16.92 16.39 5.76
CA ASN A 143 18.03 17.16 6.35
C ASN A 143 19.34 16.42 6.11
N GLY A 144 19.90 16.57 4.91
CA GLY A 144 21.21 16.02 4.56
C GLY A 144 22.34 16.82 5.19
N ASP A 145 23.34 16.14 5.73
CA ASP A 145 24.62 16.75 6.10
C ASP A 145 25.27 17.36 4.84
N LYS A 146 25.28 18.69 4.76
CA LYS A 146 25.84 19.45 3.61
C LYS A 146 27.35 19.27 3.45
N SER A 147 28.04 18.73 4.46
CA SER A 147 29.50 18.50 4.43
C SER A 147 29.89 17.19 3.72
N ARG A 148 28.96 16.24 3.59
CA ARG A 148 29.17 15.04 2.77
C ARG A 148 28.86 15.37 1.31
N GLN A 149 29.87 15.80 0.57
CA GLN A 149 29.82 15.67 -0.89
C GLN A 149 29.63 14.18 -1.19
N SER A 150 28.44 13.82 -1.66
CA SER A 150 28.21 12.50 -2.24
C SER A 150 29.30 12.25 -3.28
N PRO A 151 30.00 11.10 -3.29
CA PRO A 151 30.85 10.75 -4.42
C PRO A 151 30.01 10.94 -5.68
N LYS A 152 30.56 11.57 -6.73
CA LYS A 152 29.91 11.76 -8.03
C LYS A 152 29.48 10.38 -8.57
N THR A 153 28.31 9.95 -8.12
CA THR A 153 27.59 8.76 -8.53
C THR A 153 26.27 9.30 -9.06
N HIS A 154 25.74 8.67 -10.09
CA HIS A 154 24.57 9.09 -10.87
C HIS A 154 23.24 9.19 -10.07
N TYR A 155 23.29 9.33 -8.74
CA TYR A 155 22.18 9.34 -7.80
C TYR A 155 21.55 10.72 -7.57
N SER A 156 22.22 11.82 -7.95
CA SER A 156 21.73 13.19 -7.70
C SER A 156 20.48 13.55 -8.50
N SER A 157 20.20 12.83 -9.59
CA SER A 157 18.98 13.00 -10.40
C SER A 157 17.71 12.51 -9.71
N ASN A 158 17.80 11.58 -8.74
CA ASN A 158 16.60 10.98 -8.12
C ASN A 158 15.96 11.89 -7.05
N ILE A 159 16.74 12.69 -6.31
CA ILE A 159 16.23 13.51 -5.21
C ILE A 159 15.44 14.73 -5.72
N ALA A 160 15.92 15.39 -6.78
CA ALA A 160 15.18 16.46 -7.45
C ALA A 160 13.84 15.95 -8.04
N SER A 161 13.80 14.65 -8.33
CA SER A 161 12.63 14.02 -8.93
C SER A 161 11.52 13.69 -7.94
N ILE A 162 11.83 13.43 -6.66
CA ILE A 162 10.86 13.19 -5.59
C ILE A 162 9.84 14.34 -5.44
N LYS A 163 10.26 15.59 -5.68
CA LYS A 163 9.36 16.77 -5.61
C LYS A 163 8.37 16.87 -6.79
N ASN A 164 8.58 16.15 -7.89
CA ASN A 164 7.77 16.27 -9.12
C ASN A 164 6.91 15.02 -9.44
N ILE A 165 6.91 14.01 -8.57
CA ILE A 165 6.35 12.68 -8.88
C ILE A 165 4.81 12.68 -8.99
N TYR A 166 4.11 13.59 -8.30
CA TYR A 166 2.65 13.61 -8.29
C TYR A 166 2.13 15.04 -8.45
N LYS A 167 2.29 15.64 -9.63
CA LYS A 167 1.57 16.88 -9.98
C LYS A 167 0.18 16.54 -10.51
N LYS A 168 -0.84 17.17 -9.91
CA LYS A 168 -2.23 17.15 -10.39
C LYS A 168 -2.25 17.80 -11.78
N GLY A 169 -2.49 17.01 -12.83
CA GLY A 169 -2.72 17.55 -14.16
C GLY A 169 -4.03 18.36 -14.20
N SER A 170 -4.09 19.38 -15.03
CA SER A 170 -5.22 20.32 -15.22
C SER A 170 -6.51 19.70 -15.77
N GLY A 171 -6.69 18.38 -15.65
CA GLY A 171 -7.88 17.63 -16.09
C GLY A 171 -8.27 16.49 -15.16
N GLY A 172 -7.87 16.52 -13.88
CA GLY A 172 -8.23 15.48 -12.90
C GLY A 172 -7.48 14.14 -13.05
N GLN A 173 -6.62 13.99 -14.07
CA GLN A 173 -5.70 12.86 -14.19
C GLN A 173 -4.34 13.17 -13.57
N MET A 174 -3.90 12.27 -12.69
CA MET A 174 -2.59 12.32 -12.03
C MET A 174 -1.52 11.88 -13.04
N LYS A 175 -0.59 12.77 -13.41
CA LYS A 175 0.55 12.41 -14.26
C LYS A 175 1.73 12.06 -13.34
N VAL A 176 2.17 10.81 -13.41
CA VAL A 176 3.35 10.31 -12.69
C VAL A 176 4.59 10.60 -13.53
N HIS A 177 5.59 11.29 -12.97
CA HIS A 177 6.80 11.66 -13.71
C HIS A 177 7.86 10.54 -13.65
N ASP A 178 8.55 10.32 -14.78
CA ASP A 178 9.42 9.18 -15.20
C ASP A 178 10.65 8.79 -14.33
N SER A 179 10.73 9.16 -13.06
CA SER A 179 11.97 9.06 -12.29
C SER A 179 12.03 8.03 -11.17
N LEU A 180 10.91 7.39 -10.82
CA LEU A 180 10.97 6.09 -10.15
C LEU A 180 10.58 5.06 -11.20
N ARG A 181 11.15 3.86 -11.11
CA ARG A 181 10.74 2.70 -11.93
C ARG A 181 9.35 2.25 -11.46
N PHE A 182 8.32 3.02 -11.79
CA PHE A 182 6.94 2.82 -11.40
C PHE A 182 6.23 1.70 -12.15
N ASN A 183 6.94 0.85 -12.88
CA ASN A 183 6.38 -0.32 -13.58
C ASN A 183 5.72 -1.34 -12.62
N LYS A 184 5.75 -1.07 -11.31
CA LYS A 184 5.22 -1.90 -10.23
C LYS A 184 4.12 -1.21 -9.42
N ILE A 185 3.77 0.06 -9.70
CA ILE A 185 2.73 0.78 -8.97
C ILE A 185 1.48 0.96 -9.82
N TYR A 186 0.35 0.54 -9.27
CA TYR A 186 -0.92 0.44 -9.95
C TYR A 186 -2.00 1.26 -9.24
N LYS A 187 -2.91 1.80 -10.06
CA LYS A 187 -4.27 2.16 -9.68
C LYS A 187 -5.18 1.10 -10.33
N CYS A 188 -5.95 0.38 -9.53
CA CYS A 188 -6.85 -0.67 -10.00
C CYS A 188 -8.10 -0.05 -10.63
#